data_AF-A0A7V8AZ46-F1
#
_entry.id   AF-A0A7V8AZ46-F1
#
_cell.length_a   1.000
_cell.length_b   1.000
_cell.length_c   1.000
_cell.angle_alpha   90.00
_cell.angle_beta   90.00
_cell.angle_gamma   90.00
#
_symmetry.space_group_name_H-M   'P 1'
#
loop_
_entity.id
_entity.type
_entity.pdbx_description
1 polymer ?
#
loop_
_entity_poly.entity_id
_entity_poly.type
_entity_poly.pdbx_seq_one_letter_code
_entity_poly.pdbx_strand_id
1 'polypeptide(L)'
;MEDDHLDPTPQWIEVSALAAPALLGTAAGLLLGDLMHRNARRGVGIGLGALGFLAILPFVVDGVAALVTGPRSRYGVRRKIQHIRDGGDGLPDHDEVAEQLREQGLI
;
A
#
# COMPACT_ATOMS: atom_id res chain seq x y z
N MET A 1 -12.18 13.93 -36.11
CA MET A 1 -11.53 13.55 -34.84
C MET A 1 -12.35 14.23 -33.78
N GLU A 2 -13.27 13.49 -33.16
CA GLU A 2 -14.04 13.96 -32.01
C GLU A 2 -13.09 13.92 -30.82
N ASP A 3 -12.78 15.10 -30.30
CA ASP A 3 -12.05 15.25 -29.06
C ASP A 3 -12.99 14.82 -27.93
N ASP A 4 -12.84 13.56 -27.51
CA ASP A 4 -13.55 12.96 -26.38
C ASP A 4 -13.01 13.64 -25.10
N HIS A 5 -13.56 14.81 -24.78
CA HIS A 5 -13.26 15.53 -23.56
C HIS A 5 -13.95 14.78 -22.41
N LEU A 6 -13.29 13.73 -21.94
CA LEU A 6 -13.67 13.04 -20.71
C LEU A 6 -13.56 14.05 -19.57
N ASP A 7 -14.70 14.62 -19.18
CA ASP A 7 -14.80 15.40 -17.95
C ASP A 7 -14.23 14.55 -16.80
N PRO A 8 -13.20 15.02 -16.07
CA PRO A 8 -12.60 14.24 -15.01
C PRO A 8 -13.67 13.92 -13.97
N THR A 9 -13.78 12.64 -13.62
CA THR A 9 -14.64 12.18 -12.54
C THR A 9 -14.39 13.05 -11.31
N PRO A 10 -15.44 13.63 -10.71
CA PRO A 10 -15.25 14.50 -9.57
C PRO A 10 -14.49 13.78 -8.45
N GLN A 11 -13.39 14.36 -8.00
CA GLN A 11 -12.46 13.77 -7.01
C GLN A 11 -13.17 13.29 -5.72
N TRP A 12 -14.28 13.91 -5.35
CA TRP A 12 -15.07 13.50 -4.19
C TRP A 12 -15.76 12.14 -4.38
N ILE A 13 -16.06 11.72 -5.61
CA ILE A 13 -16.62 10.40 -5.92
C ILE A 13 -15.55 9.33 -5.69
N GLU A 14 -14.33 9.55 -6.18
CA GLU A 14 -13.21 8.63 -5.99
C GLU A 14 -12.84 8.48 -4.51
N VAL A 15 -12.73 9.60 -3.79
CA VAL A 15 -12.45 9.59 -2.35
C VAL A 15 -13.58 8.90 -1.57
N SER A 16 -14.84 9.15 -1.94
CA SER A 16 -15.98 8.50 -1.30
C SER A 16 -16.01 6.99 -1.58
N ALA A 17 -15.73 6.57 -2.81
CA ALA A 17 -15.68 5.16 -3.19
C ALA A 17 -14.56 4.41 -2.45
N LEU A 18 -13.41 5.06 -2.26
CA LEU A 18 -12.29 4.51 -1.50
C LEU A 18 -12.57 4.45 0.01
N ALA A 19 -13.29 5.43 0.57
CA ALA A 19 -13.58 5.50 1.99
C ALA A 19 -14.82 4.69 2.41
N ALA A 20 -15.75 4.42 1.50
CA ALA A 20 -17.02 3.76 1.80
C ALA A 20 -16.88 2.40 2.52
N PRO A 21 -15.98 1.48 2.11
CA PRO A 21 -15.80 0.21 2.82
C PRO A 21 -15.27 0.39 4.25
N ALA A 22 -14.39 1.37 4.47
CA ALA A 22 -13.84 1.66 5.79
C ALA A 22 -14.91 2.25 6.72
N LEU A 23 -15.72 3.20 6.22
CA LEU A 23 -16.83 3.78 6.97
C LEU A 23 -17.91 2.73 7.29
N LEU A 24 -18.23 1.86 6.34
CA LEU A 24 -19.17 0.76 6.56
C LEU A 24 -18.64 -0.24 7.60
N GLY A 25 -17.38 -0.65 7.49
CA GLY A 25 -16.74 -1.57 8.42
C GLY A 25 -16.63 -1.00 9.84
N THR A 26 -16.32 0.29 9.97
CA THR A 26 -16.27 0.96 11.28
C THR A 26 -17.65 1.09 11.92
N ALA A 27 -18.68 1.44 11.15
CA ALA A 27 -20.06 1.46 11.63
C ALA A 27 -20.53 0.07 12.08
N ALA A 28 -20.25 -0.97 11.29
CA ALA A 28 -20.55 -2.35 11.63
C ALA A 28 -19.82 -2.80 12.91
N GLY A 29 -18.54 -2.43 13.05
CA GLY A 29 -17.75 -2.72 14.25
C GLY A 29 -18.27 -2.00 15.50
N LEU A 30 -18.71 -0.74 15.38
CA LEU A 30 -19.32 0.02 16.49
C LEU A 30 -20.63 -0.61 16.94
N LEU A 31 -21.50 -0.99 15.99
CA LEU A 31 -22.79 -1.60 16.29
C LEU A 31 -22.61 -2.99 16.91
N LEU A 32 -21.67 -3.80 16.38
CA LEU A 32 -21.30 -5.08 16.97
C LEU A 32 -20.72 -4.91 18.38
N GLY A 33 -19.85 -3.91 18.58
CA GLY A 33 -19.28 -3.58 19.87
C GLY A 33 -20.34 -3.19 20.89
N ASP A 34 -21.39 -2.48 20.48
CA ASP A 34 -22.48 -2.10 21.37
C ASP A 34 -23.36 -3.29 21.80
N LEU A 35 -23.56 -4.26 20.90
CA LEU A 35 -24.31 -5.48 21.22
C LEU A 35 -23.54 -6.44 22.16
N MET A 36 -22.21 -6.35 22.22
CA MET A 36 -21.39 -7.26 23.02
C MET A 36 -21.47 -6.98 24.54
N HIS A 37 -21.51 -8.08 25.30
CA HIS A 37 -21.39 -8.06 26.75
C HIS A 37 -20.07 -7.43 27.22
N ARG A 38 -20.10 -6.76 28.38
CA ARG A 38 -18.97 -5.97 28.92
C ARG A 38 -17.64 -6.74 29.00
N ASN A 39 -17.71 -8.05 29.21
CA ASN A 39 -16.54 -8.93 29.28
C ASN A 39 -15.98 -9.29 27.90
N ALA A 40 -16.84 -9.40 26.88
CA ALA A 40 -16.45 -9.72 25.51
C ALA A 40 -15.94 -8.48 24.73
N ARG A 41 -16.41 -7.27 25.10
CA ARG A 41 -15.95 -5.99 24.50
C ARG A 41 -14.43 -5.79 24.63
N ARG A 42 -13.82 -6.22 25.74
CA ARG A 42 -12.37 -6.06 25.96
C ARG A 42 -11.53 -6.90 25.01
N GLY A 43 -11.87 -8.18 24.85
CA GLY A 43 -11.14 -9.09 23.97
C GLY A 43 -11.24 -8.67 22.50
N VAL A 44 -12.45 -8.33 22.04
CA VAL A 44 -12.68 -7.90 20.66
C VAL A 44 -12.10 -6.52 20.37
N GLY A 45 -12.19 -5.57 21.31
CA GLY A 45 -11.57 -4.26 21.16
C GLY A 45 -10.05 -4.32 21.04
N ILE A 46 -9.38 -5.16 21.85
CA ILE A 46 -7.93 -5.36 21.77
C ILE A 46 -7.55 -6.04 20.45
N GLY A 47 -8.31 -7.06 20.02
CA GLY A 47 -8.06 -7.76 18.76
C GLY A 47 -8.22 -6.86 17.53
N LEU A 48 -9.29 -6.07 17.46
CA LEU A 48 -9.52 -5.10 16.39
C LEU A 48 -8.49 -3.97 16.40
N GLY A 49 -8.10 -3.49 17.59
CA GLY A 49 -7.03 -2.50 17.72
C GLY A 49 -5.69 -3.02 17.23
N ALA A 50 -5.33 -4.26 17.58
CA ALA A 50 -4.11 -4.89 17.11
C ALA A 50 -4.13 -5.12 15.59
N LEU A 51 -5.26 -5.60 15.04
CA LEU A 51 -5.42 -5.75 13.58
C LEU A 51 -5.31 -4.41 12.84
N GLY A 52 -5.93 -3.36 13.35
CA GLY A 52 -5.82 -2.02 12.79
C GLY A 52 -4.39 -1.48 12.84
N PHE A 53 -3.66 -1.74 13.93
CA PHE A 53 -2.25 -1.37 14.05
C PHE A 53 -1.38 -2.14 13.05
N LEU A 54 -1.59 -3.45 12.92
CA LEU A 54 -0.88 -4.27 11.93
C LEU A 54 -1.15 -3.82 10.49
N ALA A 55 -2.37 -3.41 10.17
CA ALA A 55 -2.72 -2.92 8.84
C ALA A 55 -1.97 -1.63 8.43
N ILE A 56 -1.51 -0.83 9.41
CA ILE A 56 -0.78 0.42 9.19
C ILE A 56 0.74 0.20 9.10
N LEU A 57 1.25 -0.95 9.57
CA LEU A 57 2.68 -1.27 9.53
C LEU A 57 3.36 -1.08 8.16
N PRO A 58 2.81 -1.55 7.01
CA PRO A 58 3.50 -1.38 5.72
C PRO A 58 3.74 0.09 5.38
N PHE A 59 2.77 0.98 5.63
CA PHE A 59 2.93 2.41 5.40
C PHE A 59 4.02 3.04 6.28
N VAL A 60 4.13 2.61 7.54
CA VAL A 60 5.17 3.08 8.45
C VAL A 60 6.54 2.61 7.98
N VAL A 61 6.66 1.34 7.60
CA VAL A 61 7.91 0.76 7.09
C VAL A 61 8.34 1.46 5.81
N ASP A 62 7.42 1.67 4.86
CA ASP A 62 7.70 2.37 3.60
C ASP A 62 8.09 3.83 3.83
N GLY A 63 7.42 4.52 4.75
CA GLY A 63 7.76 5.90 5.13
C GLY A 63 9.15 6.01 5.73
N VAL A 64 9.51 5.10 6.65
CA VAL A 64 10.86 5.05 7.25
C VAL A 64 11.90 4.65 6.22
N ALA A 65 11.61 3.66 5.36
CA ALA A 65 12.49 3.25 4.28
C ALA A 65 12.74 4.42 3.33
N ALA A 66 11.70 5.11 2.86
CA ALA A 66 11.83 6.29 2.02
C ALA A 66 12.63 7.42 2.69
N LEU A 67 12.58 7.54 4.02
CA LEU A 67 13.41 8.51 4.74
C LEU A 67 14.90 8.09 4.78
N VAL A 68 15.18 6.80 4.96
CA VAL A 68 16.54 6.28 5.14
C VAL A 68 17.25 6.00 3.80
N THR A 69 16.54 5.49 2.80
CA THR A 69 17.10 5.12 1.48
C THR A 69 16.65 6.07 0.37
N GLY A 70 15.77 7.02 0.65
CA GLY A 70 15.28 7.94 -0.36
C GLY A 70 16.31 8.97 -0.87
N PRO A 71 15.96 9.72 -1.92
CA PRO A 71 16.88 10.57 -2.66
C PRO A 71 17.45 11.76 -1.88
N ARG A 72 16.91 12.10 -0.70
CA ARG A 72 17.48 13.11 0.20
C ARG A 72 18.42 12.53 1.27
N SER A 73 18.48 11.21 1.40
CA SER A 73 19.41 10.52 2.31
C SER A 73 20.81 10.44 1.69
N ARG A 74 21.84 10.84 2.44
CA ARG A 74 23.25 10.75 1.99
C ARG A 74 23.66 9.31 1.67
N TYR A 75 23.09 8.33 2.36
CA TYR A 75 23.34 6.91 2.10
C TYR A 75 22.56 6.41 0.88
N GLY A 76 21.31 6.87 0.69
CA GLY A 76 20.48 6.54 -0.48
C GLY A 76 21.07 7.06 -1.79
N VAL A 77 21.55 8.30 -1.80
CA VAL A 77 22.22 8.90 -2.96
C VAL A 77 23.54 8.19 -3.27
N ARG A 78 24.36 7.88 -2.26
CA ARG A 78 25.63 7.18 -2.47
C ARG A 78 25.42 5.76 -2.99
N ARG A 79 24.43 5.03 -2.47
CA ARG A 79 24.05 3.69 -2.96
C ARG A 79 23.51 3.73 -4.38
N LYS A 80 22.65 4.71 -4.71
CA LYS A 80 22.09 4.86 -6.07
C LYS A 80 23.14 5.27 -7.09
N ILE A 81 24.08 6.14 -6.72
CA ILE A 81 25.21 6.53 -7.60
C ILE A 81 26.20 5.38 -7.76
N GLN A 82 26.49 4.60 -6.71
CA GLN A 82 27.28 3.37 -6.85
C GLN A 82 26.58 2.36 -7.75
N HIS A 83 25.27 2.15 -7.57
CA HIS A 83 24.48 1.28 -8.43
C HIS A 83 24.44 1.73 -9.90
N ILE A 84 24.38 3.04 -10.18
CA ILE A 84 24.48 3.56 -11.56
C ILE A 84 25.91 3.38 -12.12
N ARG A 85 26.93 3.43 -11.25
CA ARG A 85 28.34 3.34 -11.64
C ARG A 85 28.82 1.90 -11.84
N ASP A 86 28.29 0.96 -11.07
CA ASP A 86 28.70 -0.45 -11.08
C ASP A 86 28.00 -1.25 -12.20
N GLY A 87 26.99 -0.68 -12.85
CA GLY A 87 26.38 -1.28 -14.04
C GLY A 87 24.94 -0.82 -14.19
N GLY A 88 24.51 -0.48 -15.41
CA GLY A 88 23.10 -0.28 -15.75
C GLY A 88 22.24 -1.55 -15.67
N ASP A 89 22.52 -2.43 -14.71
CA ASP A 89 21.97 -3.78 -14.53
C ASP A 89 21.12 -3.86 -13.25
N GLY A 90 20.25 -2.88 -13.02
CA GLY A 90 19.24 -2.99 -11.98
C GLY A 90 17.91 -2.40 -12.43
N LEU A 91 17.40 -2.97 -13.52
CA LEU A 91 15.99 -3.27 -13.55
C LEU A 91 15.73 -4.23 -12.38
N PRO A 92 14.67 -4.05 -11.58
CA PRO A 92 14.32 -5.04 -10.56
C PRO A 92 14.37 -6.41 -11.21
N ASP A 93 15.10 -7.30 -10.57
CA ASP A 93 15.28 -8.67 -11.00
C ASP A 93 13.89 -9.29 -11.22
N HIS A 94 13.48 -9.28 -12.48
CA HIS A 94 12.27 -9.91 -12.97
C HIS A 94 12.61 -11.35 -13.38
N ASP A 95 13.63 -11.99 -12.80
CA ASP A 95 13.99 -13.36 -13.13
C ASP A 95 12.78 -14.31 -13.02
N GLU A 96 11.86 -14.11 -12.07
CA GLU A 96 10.63 -14.90 -12.00
C GLU A 96 9.66 -14.65 -13.17
N VAL A 97 9.58 -13.41 -13.69
CA VAL A 97 8.68 -13.05 -14.81
C VAL A 97 9.34 -13.40 -16.14
N ALA A 98 10.66 -13.21 -16.26
CA ALA A 98 11.45 -13.56 -17.42
C ALA A 98 11.50 -15.08 -17.62
N GLU A 99 11.66 -15.85 -16.53
CA GLU A 99 11.62 -17.32 -16.59
C GLU A 99 10.21 -17.81 -16.98
N GLN A 100 9.14 -17.22 -16.42
CA GLN A 100 7.76 -17.54 -16.84
C GLN A 100 7.47 -17.20 -18.30
N LEU A 101 7.98 -16.08 -18.81
CA LEU A 101 7.80 -15.70 -20.22
C LEU A 101 8.60 -16.61 -21.16
N ARG A 102 9.75 -17.12 -20.71
CA ARG A 102 10.57 -18.10 -21.41
C ARG A 102 9.93 -19.50 -21.45
N GLU A 103 9.36 -19.94 -20.32
CA GLU A 103 8.55 -21.16 -20.25
C GLU A 103 7.30 -21.10 -21.13
N GLN A 104 6.72 -19.91 -21.30
CA GLN A 104 5.58 -19.65 -22.19
C GLN A 104 5.97 -19.39 -23.65
N GLY A 105 7.27 -19.34 -23.98
CA GLY A 105 7.79 -19.15 -25.34
C GLY A 105 7.50 -17.77 -25.94
N LEU A 106 7.30 -16.75 -25.11
CA LEU A 106 7.00 -15.39 -25.53
C LEU A 106 8.27 -14.55 -25.75
N ILE A 107 9.40 -14.97 -25.18
CA ILE A 107 10.75 -14.43 -25.37
C ILE A 107 11.80 -15.55 -25.35
#